data_AF-A0A929C4I9-F1
#
_entry.id   AF-A0A929C4I9-F1
#
_cell.length_a   1.000
_cell.length_b   1.000
_cell.length_c   1.000
_cell.angle_alpha   90.00
_cell.angle_beta   90.00
_cell.angle_gamma   90.00
#
_symmetry.space_group_name_H-M   'P 1'
#
loop_
_entity.id
_entity.type
_entity.pdbx_description
1 polymer ?
#
loop_
_entity_poly.entity_id
_entity_poly.type
_entity_poly.pdbx_seq_one_letter_code
_entity_poly.pdbx_strand_id
1 'polypeptide(L)'
;MLLKRLGIVSILIIGSVLMFQPSWLLNRLSAHSPDVLYSVQTQEPILALTIDDGPDPSTTPRILDLLMEHGARATFFLLSDHIPGNEALVQRIV
;
A
#
# COMPACT_ATOMS: atom_id res chain seq x y z
N MET A 1 -38.12 -7.58 -9.65
CA MET A 1 -37.09 -8.65 -9.62
C MET A 1 -35.84 -8.30 -10.42
N LEU A 2 -35.98 -7.67 -11.60
CA LEU A 2 -34.87 -7.27 -12.48
C LEU A 2 -33.94 -6.20 -11.88
N LEU A 3 -34.47 -5.12 -11.28
CA LEU A 3 -33.64 -4.08 -10.64
C LEU A 3 -32.77 -4.63 -9.50
N LYS A 4 -33.28 -5.57 -8.70
CA LYS A 4 -32.51 -6.21 -7.61
C LYS A 4 -31.35 -7.05 -8.16
N ARG A 5 -31.57 -7.76 -9.27
CA ARG A 5 -30.52 -8.52 -9.96
C ARG A 5 -29.47 -7.59 -10.58
N LEU A 6 -29.90 -6.48 -11.18
CA LEU A 6 -29.00 -5.46 -11.73
C LEU A 6 -28.11 -4.84 -10.64
N GLY A 7 -28.69 -4.53 -9.48
CA GLY A 7 -27.95 -3.99 -8.33
C GLY A 7 -26.88 -4.95 -7.80
N ILE A 8 -27.20 -6.24 -7.69
CA ILE A 8 -26.23 -7.27 -7.25
C ILE A 8 -25.07 -7.38 -8.26
N VAL A 9 -25.37 -7.41 -9.56
CA VAL A 9 -24.35 -7.48 -10.61
C VAL A 9 -23.43 -6.26 -10.56
N SER A 10 -23.98 -5.05 -10.39
CA SER A 10 -23.17 -3.84 -10.24
C SER A 10 -22.24 -3.87 -9.02
N ILE A 11 -22.73 -4.36 -7.88
CA ILE A 11 -21.91 -4.51 -6.67
C ILE A 11 -20.77 -5.50 -6.91
N LEU A 12 -21.05 -6.63 -7.56
CA LEU A 12 -20.01 -7.63 -7.88
C LEU A 12 -18.98 -7.08 -8.87
N ILE A 13 -19.39 -6.29 -9.86
CA ILE A 13 -18.47 -5.65 -10.80
C ILE A 13 -17.59 -4.63 -10.07
N ILE A 14 -18.18 -3.75 -9.24
CA ILE A 14 -17.41 -2.75 -8.47
C ILE A 14 -16.45 -3.45 -7.52
N GLY A 15 -16.92 -4.47 -6.79
CA GLY A 15 -16.09 -5.27 -5.88
C GLY A 15 -14.92 -5.94 -6.61
N SER A 16 -15.18 -6.49 -7.79
CA SER A 16 -14.14 -7.08 -8.65
C SER A 16 -13.12 -6.03 -9.10
N VAL A 17 -13.58 -4.87 -9.57
CA VAL A 17 -12.69 -3.77 -9.97
C VAL A 17 -11.82 -3.28 -8.80
N LEU A 18 -12.39 -3.16 -7.61
CA LEU A 18 -11.66 -2.78 -6.40
C LEU A 18 -10.65 -3.85 -5.95
N MET A 19 -11.00 -5.13 -6.08
CA MET A 19 -10.16 -6.24 -5.65
C MET A 19 -8.99 -6.49 -6.61
N PHE A 20 -9.22 -6.39 -7.92
CA PHE A 20 -8.21 -6.71 -8.93
C PHE A 20 -7.44 -5.50 -9.45
N GLN A 21 -7.89 -4.28 -9.14
CA GLN A 21 -7.24 -3.00 -9.47
C GLN A 21 -6.56 -3.01 -10.85
N PRO A 22 -7.33 -3.17 -11.94
CA PRO A 22 -6.75 -3.48 -13.24
C PRO A 22 -5.83 -2.34 -13.70
N SER A 23 -4.66 -2.70 -14.25
CA SER A 23 -3.59 -1.75 -14.59
C SER A 23 -4.05 -0.63 -15.53
N TRP A 24 -4.95 -0.91 -16.48
CA TRP A 24 -5.52 0.12 -17.36
C TRP A 24 -6.25 1.23 -16.59
N LEU A 25 -6.94 0.88 -15.51
CA LEU A 25 -7.68 1.83 -14.68
C LEU A 25 -6.72 2.64 -13.84
N LEU A 26 -5.74 1.98 -13.21
CA LEU A 26 -4.70 2.65 -12.43
C LEU A 26 -3.91 3.64 -13.30
N ASN A 27 -3.52 3.23 -14.52
CA ASN A 27 -2.81 4.10 -15.46
C ASN A 27 -3.65 5.31 -15.92
N ARG A 28 -4.98 5.15 -16.02
CA ARG A 28 -5.90 6.25 -16.33
C ARG A 28 -6.05 7.21 -15.15
N LEU A 29 -6.13 6.69 -13.92
CA LEU A 29 -6.25 7.51 -12.72
C LEU A 29 -4.95 8.27 -12.45
N SER A 30 -3.80 7.62 -12.56
CA SER A 30 -2.49 8.24 -12.36
C SER A 30 -2.18 9.35 -13.37
N ALA A 31 -2.75 9.30 -14.57
CA ALA A 31 -2.60 10.37 -15.57
C ALA A 31 -3.10 11.75 -15.09
N HIS A 32 -3.92 11.83 -14.03
CA HIS A 32 -4.34 13.10 -13.43
C HIS A 32 -3.26 13.74 -12.54
N SER A 33 -2.26 12.96 -12.13
CA SER A 33 -1.13 13.38 -11.29
C SER A 33 0.18 12.86 -11.89
N PRO A 34 0.62 13.40 -13.04
CA PRO A 34 1.74 12.86 -13.82
C PRO A 34 3.08 12.89 -13.07
N ASP A 35 3.21 13.77 -12.08
CA ASP A 35 4.42 13.90 -11.26
C ASP A 35 4.47 12.88 -10.10
N VAL A 36 3.41 12.10 -9.89
CA VAL A 36 3.35 11.08 -8.84
C VAL A 36 3.67 9.71 -9.43
N LEU A 37 4.68 9.04 -8.86
CA LEU A 37 5.06 7.69 -9.25
C LEU A 37 4.20 6.65 -8.52
N TYR A 38 3.18 6.13 -9.19
CA TYR A 38 2.32 5.07 -8.64
C TYR A 38 2.87 3.66 -8.86
N SER A 39 3.50 3.42 -10.01
CA SER A 39 4.10 2.13 -10.36
C SER A 39 5.12 2.29 -11.47
N VAL A 40 6.00 1.30 -11.61
CA VAL A 40 6.99 1.20 -12.69
C VAL A 40 6.85 -0.15 -13.38
N GLN A 41 7.03 -0.18 -14.70
CA GLN A 41 7.15 -1.45 -15.42
C GLN A 41 8.53 -2.05 -15.15
N THR A 42 8.55 -3.31 -14.71
CA THR A 42 9.77 -4.08 -14.46
C THR A 42 9.79 -5.32 -15.34
N GLN A 43 10.98 -5.84 -15.62
CA GLN A 43 11.14 -7.11 -16.34
C GLN A 43 10.98 -8.33 -15.42
N GLU A 44 11.08 -8.11 -14.12
CA GLU A 44 10.97 -9.12 -13.07
C GLU A 44 9.73 -8.85 -12.20
N PRO A 45 9.14 -9.86 -11.54
CA PRO A 45 8.00 -9.69 -10.65
C PRO A 45 8.43 -9.05 -9.32
N ILE A 46 8.59 -7.73 -9.33
CA ILE A 46 9.04 -6.94 -8.18
C ILE A 46 7.84 -6.21 -7.56
N LEU A 47 7.81 -6.15 -6.23
CA LEU A 47 6.87 -5.34 -5.45
C LEU A 47 7.65 -4.35 -4.58
N ALA A 48 7.19 -3.10 -4.52
CA ALA A 48 7.67 -2.11 -3.56
C ALA A 48 6.69 -2.01 -2.39
N LEU A 49 7.12 -2.38 -1.20
CA LEU A 49 6.33 -2.22 0.02
C LEU A 49 6.54 -0.82 0.60
N THR A 50 5.43 -0.13 0.90
CA THR A 50 5.44 1.14 1.62
C THR A 50 4.56 1.02 2.85
N ILE A 51 5.05 1.51 3.98
CA ILE A 51 4.33 1.53 5.26
C ILE A 51 4.16 2.99 5.67
N ASP A 52 2.90 3.43 5.77
CA ASP A 52 2.55 4.78 6.16
C ASP A 52 2.29 4.86 7.67
N ASP A 53 2.19 6.08 8.19
CA ASP A 53 1.75 6.40 9.55
C ASP A 53 2.63 5.89 10.71
N GLY A 54 3.86 5.45 10.44
CA GLY A 54 4.84 5.07 11.47
C GLY A 54 5.60 6.26 12.10
N PRO A 55 6.47 6.04 13.10
CA PRO A 55 6.66 4.80 13.84
C PRO A 55 5.53 4.57 14.86
N ASP A 56 4.91 3.41 14.84
CA ASP A 56 3.93 2.98 15.84
C ASP A 56 4.57 1.91 16.74
N PRO A 57 4.72 2.16 18.06
CA PRO A 57 5.38 1.25 18.97
C PRO A 57 4.67 -0.11 19.13
N SER A 58 3.38 -0.18 18.80
CA SER A 58 2.59 -1.41 18.89
C SER A 58 2.74 -2.32 17.66
N THR A 59 2.98 -1.76 16.48
CA THR A 59 2.97 -2.49 15.20
C THR A 59 4.31 -2.49 14.47
N THR A 60 5.02 -1.36 14.45
CA THR A 60 6.27 -1.19 13.69
C THR A 60 7.34 -2.21 14.07
N PRO A 61 7.59 -2.55 15.35
CA PRO A 61 8.60 -3.55 15.70
C PRO A 61 8.30 -4.91 15.06
N ARG A 62 7.02 -5.30 15.05
CA ARG A 62 6.58 -6.60 14.52
C ARG A 62 6.68 -6.66 13.00
N ILE A 63 6.44 -5.54 12.31
CA ILE A 63 6.66 -5.40 10.86
C ILE A 63 8.15 -5.53 10.55
N LEU A 64 9.01 -4.85 11.30
CA LEU A 64 10.47 -4.92 11.10
C LEU A 64 11.00 -6.34 11.31
N ASP A 65 10.52 -7.05 12.33
CA ASP A 65 10.91 -8.43 12.59
C ASP A 65 10.49 -9.37 11.44
N LEU A 66 9.28 -9.20 10.88
CA LEU A 66 8.81 -9.97 9.72
C LEU A 66 9.60 -9.65 8.44
N LEU A 67 9.90 -8.37 8.19
CA LEU A 67 10.72 -7.99 7.04
C LEU A 67 12.11 -8.65 7.14
N MET A 68 12.70 -8.67 8.34
CA MET A 68 13.98 -9.33 8.58
C MET A 68 13.90 -10.84 8.38
N GLU A 69 12.87 -11.50 8.93
CA GLU A 69 12.65 -12.95 8.78
C GLU A 69 12.56 -13.37 7.30
N HIS A 70 11.93 -12.55 6.46
CA HIS A 70 11.76 -12.81 5.04
C HIS A 70 12.87 -12.21 4.14
N GLY A 71 13.88 -11.56 4.72
CA GLY A 71 14.91 -10.84 3.95
C GLY A 71 14.34 -9.75 3.04
N ALA A 72 13.16 -9.22 3.38
CA ALA A 72 12.43 -8.24 2.61
C ALA A 72 12.79 -6.80 3.03
N ARG A 73 12.41 -5.83 2.20
CA ARG A 73 12.59 -4.40 2.47
C ARG A 73 11.29 -3.64 2.23
N ALA A 74 11.11 -2.55 2.96
CA ALA A 74 10.00 -1.62 2.78
C ALA A 74 10.50 -0.17 2.94
N THR A 75 9.76 0.78 2.37
CA THR A 75 9.93 2.21 2.63
C THR A 75 8.92 2.63 3.70
N PHE A 76 9.38 3.31 4.75
CA PHE A 76 8.51 3.81 5.81
C PHE A 76 8.30 5.32 5.66
N PHE A 77 7.05 5.74 5.49
CA PHE A 77 6.65 7.15 5.50
C PHE A 77 6.21 7.53 6.92
N LEU A 78 7.11 8.19 7.64
CA LEU A 78 6.90 8.50 9.06
C LEU A 78 6.12 9.79 9.26
N LEU A 79 5.22 9.79 10.24
CA LEU A 79 4.60 10.98 10.79
C LEU A 79 5.53 11.59 11.84
N SER A 80 5.87 12.87 11.69
CA SER A 80 6.78 13.56 12.62
C SER A 80 6.27 13.55 14.05
N ASP A 81 4.95 13.62 14.25
CA ASP A 81 4.31 13.61 15.57
C ASP A 81 4.45 12.27 16.30
N HIS A 82 4.72 11.19 15.57
CA HIS A 82 4.94 9.86 16.15
C HIS A 82 6.40 9.61 16.55
N ILE A 83 7.33 10.48 16.17
CA ILE A 83 8.77 10.29 16.45
C ILE A 83 9.13 10.49 17.94
N PRO A 84 8.63 11.52 18.65
CA PRO A 84 9.02 11.74 20.05
C PRO A 84 8.74 10.53 20.93
N GLY A 85 9.78 10.02 21.60
CA GLY A 85 9.71 8.81 22.44
C GLY A 85 9.84 7.48 21.67
N ASN A 86 9.89 7.52 20.34
CA ASN A 86 10.08 6.36 19.46
C ASN A 86 11.40 6.45 18.68
N GLU A 87 12.36 7.26 19.10
CA GLU A 87 13.61 7.51 18.36
C GLU A 87 14.43 6.22 18.16
N ALA A 88 14.46 5.34 19.17
CA ALA A 88 15.11 4.04 19.06
C ALA A 88 14.42 3.14 18.02
N LEU A 89 13.11 3.28 17.84
CA LEU A 89 12.36 2.55 16.83
C LEU A 89 12.65 3.11 15.43
N VAL A 90 12.76 4.44 15.28
CA VAL A 90 13.23 5.06 14.03
C VAL A 90 14.63 4.58 13.67
N GLN A 91 15.53 4.44 14.64
CA GLN A 91 16.87 3.88 14.41
C GLN A 91 16.87 2.41 13.96
N ARG A 92 15.83 1.63 14.29
CA ARG A 92 15.69 0.25 13.76
C ARG A 92 15.18 0.21 12.33
N ILE A 93 14.54 1.29 11.84
CA ILE A 93 14.00 1.37 10.47
C ILE A 93 15.12 1.58 9.44
N VAL A 94 16.19 2.29 9.82
CA VAL A 94 17.33 2.67 8.97
C VAL A 94 18.47 1.66 9.09
#